data_AF-A0A7S2M4T8-F1
#
_entry.id   AF-A0A7S2M4T8-F1
#
_cell.length_a   1.000
_cell.length_b   1.000
_cell.length_c   1.000
_cell.angle_alpha   90.00
_cell.angle_beta   90.00
_cell.angle_gamma   90.00
#
_symmetry.space_group_name_H-M   'P 1'
#
loop_
_entity.id
_entity.type
_entity.pdbx_description
1 polymer ?
#
loop_
_entity_poly.entity_id
_entity_poly.type
_entity_poly.pdbx_seq_one_letter_code
_entity_poly.pdbx_strand_id
1 'polypeptide(L)'
;DCPICCLPLPPDRKTSTLMACCSKTICEGCSYTNAKREIRESLDQRCPFCRHLMPKTQEDAVKDFIKRVEANDPVALCEFGSRRLSEGDHESALECWTKAVDLGDVDAHFELSSFYRKGECVQKDMKKVIYHAEQA
;
A
#
# COMPACT_ATOMS: atom_id res chain seq x y z
N ASP A 1 -1.41 4.69 12.78
CA ASP A 1 -1.42 3.61 13.80
C ASP A 1 -1.88 2.29 13.21
N CYS A 2 -1.52 1.18 13.87
CA CYS A 2 -2.01 -0.14 13.51
C CYS A 2 -3.51 -0.22 13.87
N PRO A 3 -4.40 -0.56 12.93
CA PRO A 3 -5.85 -0.56 13.18
C PRO A 3 -6.32 -1.71 14.09
N ILE A 4 -5.43 -2.59 14.53
CA ILE A 4 -5.74 -3.73 15.42
C ILE A 4 -5.39 -3.42 16.88
N CYS A 5 -4.19 -2.88 17.14
CA CYS A 5 -3.71 -2.61 18.49
C CYS A 5 -3.64 -1.12 18.83
N CYS A 6 -3.95 -0.23 17.88
CA CYS A 6 -3.90 1.22 18.03
C CYS A 6 -2.52 1.78 18.42
N LEU A 7 -1.45 0.98 18.28
CA LEU A 7 -0.08 1.45 18.46
C LEU A 7 0.44 2.11 17.19
N PRO A 8 1.30 3.14 17.29
CA PRO A 8 1.95 3.74 16.13
C PRO A 8 2.62 2.70 15.24
N LEU A 9 2.37 2.81 13.93
CA LEU A 9 3.16 2.04 12.96
C LEU A 9 4.52 2.71 12.82
N PRO A 10 5.61 1.94 12.77
CA PRO A 10 6.94 2.50 12.57
C PRO A 10 7.04 3.20 11.21
N PRO A 11 7.81 4.29 11.10
CA PRO A 11 8.01 5.00 9.84
C PRO A 11 8.70 4.14 8.78
N ASP A 12 9.62 3.26 9.20
CA ASP A 12 10.15 2.25 8.30
C ASP A 12 9.08 1.16 8.08
N ARG A 13 8.60 1.03 6.85
CA ARG A 13 7.56 0.04 6.49
C ARG A 13 7.97 -1.42 6.74
N LYS A 14 9.19 -1.68 7.23
CA LYS A 14 9.81 -3.01 7.37
C LYS A 14 9.11 -3.91 8.40
N THR A 15 8.45 -3.34 9.40
CA THR A 15 7.79 -4.11 10.46
C THR A 15 6.26 -3.96 10.41
N SER A 16 5.75 -3.69 9.20
CA SER A 16 4.34 -3.61 8.88
C SER A 16 4.02 -4.42 7.63
N THR A 17 2.79 -4.88 7.51
CA THR A 17 2.33 -5.66 6.35
C THR A 17 1.04 -5.10 5.80
N LEU A 18 0.97 -4.97 4.47
CA LEU A 18 -0.23 -4.56 3.75
C LEU A 18 -1.09 -5.79 3.43
N MET A 19 -2.33 -5.79 3.88
CA MET A 19 -3.26 -6.88 3.63
C MET A 19 -3.93 -6.70 2.25
N ALA A 20 -3.58 -7.56 1.28
CA ALA A 20 -4.10 -7.49 -0.10
C ALA A 20 -5.65 -7.47 -0.18
N CYS A 21 -6.31 -8.18 0.74
CA CYS A 21 -7.77 -8.27 0.77
C CYS A 21 -8.49 -6.97 1.16
N CYS A 22 -7.84 -6.00 1.84
CA CYS A 22 -8.49 -4.80 2.37
C CYS A 22 -7.64 -3.52 2.37
N SER A 23 -6.44 -3.60 1.80
CA SER A 23 -5.47 -2.50 1.74
C SER A 23 -5.17 -1.85 3.08
N LYS A 24 -5.27 -2.62 4.18
CA LYS A 24 -4.89 -2.13 5.51
C LYS A 24 -3.48 -2.57 5.85
N THR A 25 -2.68 -1.59 6.24
CA THR A 25 -1.37 -1.82 6.84
C THR A 25 -1.53 -2.11 8.32
N ILE A 26 -1.05 -3.26 8.77
CA ILE A 26 -1.05 -3.69 10.17
C ILE A 26 0.38 -3.96 10.63
N CYS A 27 0.67 -3.86 11.93
CA CYS A 27 1.98 -4.22 12.43
C CYS A 27 2.20 -5.74 12.36
N GLU A 28 3.45 -6.15 12.13
CA GLU A 28 3.81 -7.58 12.08
C GLU A 28 3.43 -8.32 13.36
N GLY A 29 3.52 -7.68 14.52
CA GLY A 29 3.09 -8.28 15.78
C GLY A 29 1.62 -8.70 15.79
N CYS A 30 0.72 -7.88 15.25
CA CYS A 30 -0.70 -8.22 15.13
C CYS A 30 -0.93 -9.33 14.10
N SER A 31 -0.24 -9.26 12.96
CA SER A 31 -0.30 -10.30 11.92
C SER A 31 0.14 -11.66 12.47
N TYR A 32 1.33 -11.71 13.10
CA TYR A 32 1.91 -12.90 13.69
C TYR A 32 1.04 -13.49 14.80
N THR A 33 0.53 -12.65 15.72
CA THR A 33 -0.28 -13.12 16.85
C THR A 33 -1.59 -13.74 16.38
N ASN A 34 -2.24 -13.16 15.36
CA ASN A 34 -3.45 -13.72 14.77
C ASN A 34 -3.17 -15.07 14.10
N ALA A 35 -2.14 -15.14 13.24
CA ALA A 35 -1.76 -16.39 12.58
C ALA A 35 -1.42 -17.51 13.57
N LYS A 36 -0.68 -17.19 14.64
CA LYS A 36 -0.31 -18.16 15.69
C LYS A 36 -1.54 -18.70 16.43
N ARG A 37 -2.51 -17.84 16.73
CA ARG A 37 -3.77 -18.24 17.34
C ARG A 37 -4.55 -19.18 16.42
N GLU A 38 -4.72 -18.81 15.15
CA GLU A 38 -5.49 -19.60 14.18
C GLU A 38 -4.88 -20.99 13.97
N ILE A 39 -3.55 -21.08 13.89
CA ILE A 39 -2.84 -22.38 13.83
C ILE A 39 -3.11 -23.21 15.08
N ARG A 40 -3.01 -22.62 16.27
CA ARG A 40 -3.23 -23.33 17.54
C ARG A 40 -4.65 -23.88 17.66
N GLU A 41 -5.63 -23.12 17.18
CA GLU A 41 -7.05 -23.47 17.20
C GLU A 41 -7.47 -24.29 15.96
N SER A 42 -6.53 -24.62 15.07
CA SER A 42 -6.79 -25.33 13.80
C SER A 42 -7.88 -24.65 12.95
N LEU A 43 -7.83 -23.31 12.88
CA LEU A 43 -8.72 -22.47 12.10
C LEU A 43 -8.09 -22.08 10.76
N ASP A 44 -8.94 -21.76 9.78
CA ASP A 44 -8.48 -21.12 8.55
C ASP A 44 -7.84 -19.75 8.85
N GLN A 45 -6.70 -19.49 8.22
CA GLN A 45 -6.02 -18.21 8.38
C GLN A 45 -6.83 -17.07 7.76
N ARG A 46 -7.01 -15.99 8.51
CA ARG A 46 -7.83 -14.84 8.09
C ARG A 46 -7.11 -13.53 8.32
N CYS A 47 -7.46 -12.53 7.52
CA CYS A 47 -7.00 -11.17 7.75
C CYS A 47 -7.41 -10.70 9.16
N PRO A 48 -6.49 -10.20 9.99
CA PRO A 48 -6.82 -9.75 11.35
C PRO A 48 -7.81 -8.58 11.37
N PHE A 49 -7.85 -7.79 10.29
CA PHE A 49 -8.73 -6.63 10.17
C PHE A 49 -10.11 -6.99 9.62
N CYS A 50 -10.20 -7.48 8.38
CA CYS A 50 -11.48 -7.70 7.70
C CYS A 50 -11.99 -9.15 7.77
N ARG A 51 -11.24 -10.08 8.37
CA ARG A 51 -11.59 -11.51 8.52
C ARG A 51 -11.78 -12.30 7.21
N HIS A 52 -11.44 -11.69 6.06
CA HIS A 52 -11.34 -12.40 4.78
C HIS A 52 -10.30 -13.52 4.88
N LEU A 53 -10.54 -14.63 4.17
CA LEU A 53 -9.58 -15.75 4.13
C LEU A 53 -8.25 -15.27 3.55
N MET A 54 -7.14 -15.70 4.15
CA MET A 54 -5.83 -15.41 3.58
C MET A 54 -5.67 -16.18 2.26
N PRO A 55 -5.07 -15.56 1.23
CA PRO A 55 -4.79 -16.23 -0.02
C PRO A 55 -3.85 -17.41 0.21
N LYS A 56 -4.13 -18.55 -0.44
CA LYS A 56 -3.31 -19.77 -0.32
C LYS A 56 -2.08 -19.75 -1.21
N THR A 57 -2.13 -18.97 -2.29
CA THR A 57 -1.03 -18.81 -3.23
C THR A 57 -0.75 -17.33 -3.50
N GLN A 58 0.40 -17.05 -4.08
CA GLN A 58 0.77 -15.70 -4.48
C GLN A 58 -0.16 -15.15 -5.56
N GLU A 59 -0.63 -15.99 -6.49
CA GLU A 59 -1.56 -15.60 -7.55
C GLU A 59 -2.89 -15.14 -6.96
N ASP A 60 -3.39 -15.82 -5.93
CA ASP A 60 -4.62 -15.40 -5.26
C ASP A 60 -4.44 -14.08 -4.50
N ALA A 61 -3.27 -13.88 -3.89
CA ALA A 61 -2.92 -12.59 -3.27
C ALA A 61 -2.88 -11.46 -4.29
N VAL A 62 -2.31 -11.71 -5.49
CA VAL A 62 -2.28 -10.76 -6.59
C VAL A 62 -3.69 -10.47 -7.09
N LYS A 63 -4.56 -11.48 -7.25
CA LYS A 63 -5.96 -11.28 -7.65
C LYS A 63 -6.70 -10.39 -6.66
N ASP A 64 -6.55 -10.62 -5.36
CA ASP A 64 -7.21 -9.80 -4.35
C ASP A 64 -6.70 -8.36 -4.35
N PHE A 65 -5.39 -8.18 -4.56
CA PHE A 65 -4.80 -6.86 -4.72
C PHE A 65 -5.32 -6.15 -5.98
N ILE A 66 -5.40 -6.82 -7.13
CA ILE A 66 -5.93 -6.24 -8.38
C ILE A 66 -7.39 -5.82 -8.22
N LYS A 67 -8.23 -6.61 -7.53
CA LYS A 67 -9.61 -6.19 -7.22
C LYS A 67 -9.65 -4.87 -6.46
N ARG A 68 -8.69 -4.60 -5.57
CA ARG A 68 -8.59 -3.32 -4.84
C ARG A 68 -8.18 -2.18 -5.75
N VAL A 69 -7.24 -2.41 -6.66
CA VAL A 69 -6.85 -1.42 -7.69
C VAL A 69 -8.05 -1.07 -8.58
N GLU A 70 -8.75 -2.07 -9.09
CA GLU A 70 -9.96 -1.90 -9.93
C GLU A 70 -11.09 -1.18 -9.19
N ALA A 71 -11.19 -1.39 -7.87
CA ALA A 71 -12.14 -0.70 -6.99
C ALA A 71 -11.72 0.73 -6.62
N ASN A 72 -10.63 1.26 -7.20
CA ASN A 72 -10.05 2.57 -6.87
C ASN A 72 -9.72 2.72 -5.38
N ASP A 73 -9.20 1.68 -4.75
CA ASP A 73 -8.68 1.80 -3.40
C ASP A 73 -7.38 2.64 -3.41
N PRO A 74 -7.31 3.78 -2.69
CA PRO A 74 -6.19 4.73 -2.77
C PRO A 74 -4.83 4.09 -2.45
N VAL A 75 -4.79 3.27 -1.39
CA VAL A 75 -3.56 2.61 -0.95
C VAL A 75 -3.12 1.56 -1.97
N ALA A 76 -4.05 0.77 -2.51
CA ALA A 76 -3.74 -0.20 -3.55
C ALA A 76 -3.23 0.47 -4.83
N LEU A 77 -3.84 1.60 -5.23
CA LEU A 77 -3.38 2.39 -6.37
C LEU A 77 -1.95 2.92 -6.16
N CYS A 78 -1.65 3.44 -4.96
CA CYS A 78 -0.32 3.93 -4.64
C CYS A 78 0.73 2.81 -4.77
N GLU A 79 0.46 1.66 -4.15
CA GLU A 79 1.36 0.49 -4.19
C GLU A 79 1.51 -0.08 -5.61
N PHE A 80 0.43 -0.07 -6.39
CA PHE A 80 0.47 -0.51 -7.78
C PHE A 80 1.34 0.44 -8.62
N GLY A 81 1.23 1.76 -8.40
CA GLY A 81 2.09 2.75 -9.03
C GLY A 81 3.58 2.50 -8.73
N SER A 82 3.93 2.23 -7.46
CA SER A 82 5.31 1.94 -7.07
C SER A 82 5.85 0.65 -7.71
N ARG A 83 4.99 -0.36 -7.92
CA ARG A 83 5.36 -1.56 -8.70
C ARG A 83 5.60 -1.24 -10.18
N ARG A 84 4.70 -0.47 -10.82
CA ARG A 84 4.87 -0.05 -12.22
C ARG A 84 6.17 0.72 -12.44
N LEU A 85 6.52 1.61 -11.51
CA LEU A 85 7.81 2.30 -11.57
C LEU A 85 8.98 1.30 -11.55
N SER A 86 8.94 0.31 -10.66
CA SER A 86 10.00 -0.70 -10.57
C SER A 86 10.12 -1.58 -11.83
N GLU A 87 9.02 -1.72 -12.58
CA GLU A 87 8.97 -2.41 -13.88
C GLU A 87 9.43 -1.51 -15.05
N GLY A 88 9.73 -0.23 -14.79
CA GLY A 88 10.12 0.75 -15.81
C GLY A 88 8.94 1.44 -16.50
N ASP A 89 7.70 1.18 -16.06
CA ASP A 89 6.49 1.84 -16.57
C ASP A 89 6.19 3.11 -15.75
N HIS A 90 6.86 4.19 -16.13
CA HIS A 90 6.82 5.45 -15.41
C HIS A 90 5.50 6.23 -15.64
N GLU A 91 4.87 6.04 -16.80
CA GLU A 91 3.60 6.70 -17.14
C GLU A 91 2.46 6.12 -16.31
N SER A 92 2.33 4.78 -16.28
CA SER A 92 1.32 4.12 -15.44
C SER A 92 1.55 4.41 -13.96
N ALA A 93 2.80 4.49 -13.50
CA ALA A 93 3.11 4.86 -12.13
C ALA A 93 2.58 6.25 -11.77
N LEU A 94 2.85 7.24 -12.63
CA LEU A 94 2.39 8.61 -12.46
C LEU A 94 0.86 8.70 -12.44
N GLU A 95 0.17 8.00 -13.34
CA GLU A 95 -1.29 7.95 -13.39
C GLU A 95 -1.87 7.37 -12.09
N CYS A 96 -1.33 6.23 -11.64
CA CYS A 96 -1.80 5.56 -10.43
C CYS A 96 -1.62 6.43 -9.18
N TRP A 97 -0.45 7.06 -9.01
CA TRP A 97 -0.22 7.94 -7.86
C TRP A 97 -1.06 9.22 -7.92
N THR A 98 -1.25 9.81 -9.10
CA THR A 98 -2.13 10.99 -9.26
C THR A 98 -3.54 10.65 -8.83
N LYS A 99 -4.06 9.51 -9.27
CA LYS A 99 -5.40 9.04 -8.90
C LYS A 99 -5.50 8.69 -7.41
N ALA A 100 -4.46 8.11 -6.81
CA ALA A 100 -4.41 7.83 -5.38
C ALA A 100 -4.44 9.13 -4.55
N VAL A 101 -3.71 10.17 -4.97
CA VAL A 101 -3.77 11.52 -4.37
C VAL A 101 -5.19 12.10 -4.44
N ASP A 102 -5.85 12.03 -5.60
CA ASP A 102 -7.23 12.52 -5.77
C ASP A 102 -8.22 11.79 -4.85
N LEU A 103 -7.88 10.58 -4.41
CA LEU A 103 -8.66 9.75 -3.49
C LEU A 103 -8.20 9.85 -2.03
N GLY A 104 -7.24 10.75 -1.74
CA GLY A 104 -6.79 11.09 -0.39
C GLY A 104 -5.65 10.23 0.16
N ASP A 105 -4.89 9.53 -0.70
CA ASP A 105 -3.70 8.80 -0.26
C ASP A 105 -2.51 9.75 0.00
N VAL A 106 -2.10 9.83 1.26
CA VAL A 106 -0.98 10.69 1.70
C VAL A 106 0.36 10.13 1.22
N ASP A 107 0.52 8.81 1.19
CA ASP A 107 1.76 8.16 0.72
C ASP A 107 1.99 8.42 -0.78
N ALA A 108 0.93 8.50 -1.59
CA ALA A 108 1.01 8.85 -3.00
C ALA A 108 1.58 10.26 -3.24
N HIS A 109 1.34 11.21 -2.32
CA HIS A 109 1.99 12.53 -2.38
C HIS A 109 3.51 12.39 -2.22
N PHE A 110 3.99 11.56 -1.28
CA PHE A 110 5.42 11.32 -1.13
C PHE A 110 6.05 10.73 -2.39
N GLU A 111 5.38 9.76 -3.02
CA GLU A 111 5.85 9.14 -4.27
C GLU A 111 5.92 10.15 -5.42
N LEU A 112 4.88 10.98 -5.62
CA LEU A 112 4.87 12.05 -6.62
C LEU A 112 5.96 13.09 -6.38
N SER A 113 6.16 13.51 -5.13
CA SER A 113 7.23 14.45 -4.76
C SER A 113 8.61 13.89 -5.11
N SER A 114 8.85 12.61 -4.77
CA SER A 114 10.08 11.91 -5.09
C SER A 114 10.29 11.78 -6.61
N PHE A 115 9.23 11.45 -7.35
CA PHE A 115 9.24 11.28 -8.80
C PHE A 115 9.59 12.58 -9.53
N TYR A 116 8.91 13.69 -9.21
CA TYR A 116 9.19 15.01 -9.80
C TYR A 116 10.59 15.54 -9.44
N ARG A 117 11.11 15.21 -8.25
CA ARG A 117 12.44 15.63 -7.81
C ARG A 117 13.55 14.95 -8.63
N LYS A 118 13.39 13.65 -8.92
CA LYS A 118 14.35 12.89 -9.74
C LYS A 118 14.38 13.43 -11.18
N GLY A 119 13.22 13.68 -11.76
CA GLY A 119 13.08 14.20 -13.12
C GLY A 119 13.60 13.24 -14.20
N GLU A 120 13.57 11.93 -13.92
CA GLU A 120 14.13 10.90 -14.78
C GLU A 120 13.24 10.60 -16.00
N CYS A 121 11.92 10.87 -15.93
CA CYS A 121 10.98 10.76 -17.06
C CYS A 121 9.96 11.89 -17.18
N VAL A 122 10.01 12.88 -16.30
CA VAL A 122 9.25 14.13 -16.39
C VAL A 122 10.21 15.28 -16.17
N GLN A 123 9.94 16.44 -16.76
CA GLN A 123 10.73 17.63 -16.45
C GLN A 123 10.65 17.91 -14.94
N LYS A 124 11.80 18.17 -14.32
CA LYS A 124 11.85 18.56 -12.90
C LYS A 124 10.93 19.75 -12.67
N ASP A 125 9.98 19.58 -11.76
CA ASP A 125 9.03 20.62 -11.38
C ASP A 125 9.07 20.82 -9.87
N MET A 126 9.94 21.75 -9.44
CA MET A 126 10.13 22.04 -8.02
C MET A 126 8.88 22.58 -7.34
N LYS A 127 7.93 23.19 -8.08
CA LYS A 127 6.66 23.65 -7.50
C LYS A 127 5.81 22.45 -7.12
N LYS A 128 5.72 21.44 -8.00
CA LYS A 128 5.03 20.18 -7.70
C LYS A 128 5.74 19.39 -6.59
N VAL A 129 7.07 19.36 -6.58
CA VAL A 129 7.83 18.72 -5.49
C VAL A 129 7.43 19.30 -4.13
N ILE A 130 7.43 20.64 -4.00
CA ILE A 130 7.08 21.33 -2.75
C ILE A 130 5.61 21.06 -2.40
N TYR A 131 4.68 21.25 -3.35
CA TYR A 131 3.26 20.99 -3.13
C TYR A 131 3.01 19.58 -2.59
N HIS A 132 3.53 18.55 -3.26
CA HIS A 132 3.31 17.18 -2.82
C HIS A 132 4.07 16.88 -1.51
N ALA A 133 5.24 17.47 -1.27
CA ALA A 133 5.96 17.29 -0.01
C ALA A 133 5.24 17.94 1.19
N GLU A 134 4.50 19.02 0.98
CA GLU A 134 3.70 19.67 2.03
C GLU A 134 2.41 18.91 2.37
N GLN A 135 1.92 18.08 1.44
CA GLN A 135 0.71 17.26 1.63
C GLN A 135 1.00 15.85 2.14
N ALA A 136 2.25 15.39 2.05
CA ALA A 136 2.72 14.09 2.54
C ALA A 136 3.01 14.13 4.04
#